data_AF-A0A1X0BPB2-F1
#
_entry.id   AF-A0A1X0BPB2-F1
#
_cell.length_a   1.000
_cell.length_b   1.000
_cell.length_c   1.000
_cell.angle_alpha   90.00
_cell.angle_beta   90.00
_cell.angle_gamma   90.00
#
_symmetry.space_group_name_H-M   'P 1'
#
loop_
_entity.id
_entity.type
_entity.pdbx_description
1 polymer ?
#
loop_
_entity_poly.entity_id
_entity_poly.type
_entity_poly.pdbx_seq_one_letter_code
_entity_poly.pdbx_strand_id
1 'polypeptide(L)'
;MQLRYSGIGAMALAAAALALFGTATATADDYVGKTYADASDAMDEEGLDPIVATRVGDKLEDDDCIVVAAWEPPFLRGVGDGFEHSEDEMLVSLNCAGPFATATKPAASVANPIARAAKSEAEEEAAEQEEEELEAPVTPDE
;
A
#
# COMPACT_ATOMS: atom_id res chain seq x y z
N MET A 1 -43.49 -36.63 -10.59
CA MET A 1 -43.13 -35.61 -9.59
C MET A 1 -41.63 -35.75 -9.30
N GLN A 2 -40.77 -35.21 -10.17
CA GLN A 2 -39.32 -35.23 -10.00
C GLN A 2 -38.90 -33.90 -9.37
N LEU A 3 -38.72 -33.89 -8.04
CA LEU A 3 -38.21 -32.74 -7.33
C LEU A 3 -36.68 -32.69 -7.49
N ARG A 4 -36.22 -31.60 -8.10
CA ARG A 4 -34.84 -31.27 -8.43
C ARG A 4 -34.09 -30.89 -7.14
N TYR A 5 -33.47 -31.86 -6.47
CA TYR A 5 -32.53 -31.63 -5.36
C TYR A 5 -31.09 -31.62 -5.92
N SER A 6 -30.66 -30.53 -6.55
CA SER A 6 -29.24 -30.36 -6.96
C SER A 6 -28.71 -28.94 -6.76
N GLY A 7 -29.29 -28.18 -5.81
CA GLY A 7 -28.87 -26.80 -5.51
C GLY A 7 -28.40 -26.53 -4.08
N ILE A 8 -28.71 -27.40 -3.12
CA ILE A 8 -28.54 -27.08 -1.68
C ILE A 8 -27.16 -27.51 -1.15
N GLY A 9 -26.51 -28.51 -1.76
CA GLY A 9 -25.21 -29.00 -1.29
C GLY A 9 -24.02 -28.06 -1.57
N ALA A 10 -24.06 -27.31 -2.67
CA ALA A 10 -22.93 -26.47 -3.08
C ALA A 10 -22.80 -25.19 -2.25
N MET A 11 -23.91 -24.60 -1.80
CA MET A 11 -23.87 -23.37 -0.98
C MET A 11 -23.41 -23.64 0.46
N ALA A 12 -23.74 -24.79 1.04
CA ALA A 12 -23.34 -25.16 2.40
C ALA A 12 -21.83 -25.38 2.52
N LEU A 13 -21.19 -25.91 1.47
CA LEU A 13 -19.74 -26.12 1.43
C LEU A 13 -18.96 -24.80 1.29
N ALA A 14 -19.47 -23.84 0.51
CA ALA A 14 -18.84 -22.52 0.37
C ALA A 14 -18.87 -21.72 1.68
N ALA A 15 -19.99 -21.75 2.41
CA ALA A 15 -20.11 -21.09 3.71
C ALA A 15 -19.22 -21.76 4.78
N ALA A 16 -19.11 -23.09 4.77
CA ALA A 16 -18.20 -23.81 5.67
C ALA A 16 -16.72 -23.51 5.36
N ALA A 17 -16.36 -23.35 4.08
CA ALA A 17 -15.00 -22.96 3.70
C ALA A 17 -14.64 -21.54 4.18
N LEU A 18 -15.54 -20.56 4.03
CA LEU A 18 -15.32 -19.20 4.56
C LEU A 18 -15.22 -19.17 6.09
N ALA A 19 -15.97 -20.04 6.78
CA ALA A 19 -15.91 -20.17 8.24
C ALA A 19 -14.65 -20.91 8.73
N LEU A 20 -14.06 -21.80 7.91
CA LEU A 20 -12.86 -22.58 8.26
C LEU A 20 -11.56 -21.87 7.87
N PHE A 21 -11.57 -21.09 6.79
CA PHE A 21 -10.38 -20.43 6.25
C PHE A 21 -10.34 -18.91 6.51
N GLY A 22 -11.41 -18.34 7.08
CA GLY A 22 -11.54 -16.90 7.26
C GLY A 22 -11.57 -16.13 5.94
N THR A 23 -12.01 -14.87 5.98
CA THR A 23 -11.65 -13.91 4.94
C THR A 23 -10.27 -13.38 5.34
N ALA A 24 -9.21 -13.94 4.78
CA ALA A 24 -7.90 -13.28 4.87
C ALA A 24 -8.04 -11.94 4.13
N THR A 25 -8.27 -10.85 4.86
CA THR A 25 -8.05 -9.52 4.33
C THR A 25 -6.55 -9.40 4.20
N ALA A 26 -6.05 -9.23 2.98
CA ALA A 26 -4.64 -8.94 2.76
C ALA A 26 -4.40 -7.48 3.16
N THR A 27 -4.54 -7.17 4.46
CA THR A 27 -4.35 -5.82 5.01
C THR A 27 -2.93 -5.31 4.70
N ALA A 28 -1.96 -6.21 4.55
CA ALA A 28 -0.63 -5.90 4.05
C ALA A 28 -0.58 -5.18 2.68
N ASP A 29 -1.51 -5.48 1.76
CA ASP A 29 -1.56 -4.81 0.45
C ASP A 29 -2.16 -3.41 0.55
N ASP A 30 -2.96 -3.12 1.58
CA ASP A 30 -3.66 -1.83 1.74
C ASP A 30 -2.71 -0.65 2.00
N TYR A 31 -1.49 -0.94 2.48
CA TYR A 31 -0.46 0.07 2.73
C TYR A 31 0.49 0.28 1.55
N VAL A 32 0.58 -0.69 0.63
CA VAL A 32 1.54 -0.64 -0.48
C VAL A 32 1.16 0.44 -1.47
N GLY A 33 2.13 1.29 -1.82
CA GLY A 33 1.96 2.43 -2.71
C GLY A 33 1.66 3.75 -2.00
N LYS A 34 1.31 3.73 -0.71
CA LYS A 34 1.16 4.94 0.11
C LYS A 34 2.51 5.54 0.50
N THR A 35 2.52 6.82 0.89
CA THR A 35 3.63 7.41 1.64
C THR A 35 3.77 6.71 2.99
N TYR A 36 4.95 6.77 3.60
CA TYR A 36 5.17 6.16 4.90
C TYR A 36 4.30 6.84 5.96
N ALA A 37 4.15 8.16 5.90
CA ALA A 37 3.24 8.89 6.80
C ALA A 37 1.79 8.39 6.68
N ASP A 38 1.23 8.33 5.46
CA ASP A 38 -0.16 7.88 5.26
C ASP A 38 -0.36 6.41 5.65
N ALA A 39 0.66 5.57 5.45
CA ALA A 39 0.63 4.17 5.86
C ALA A 39 0.71 4.04 7.38
N SER A 40 1.59 4.81 8.03
CA SER A 40 1.73 4.84 9.49
C SER A 40 0.43 5.31 10.16
N ASP A 41 -0.18 6.38 9.66
CA ASP A 41 -1.46 6.86 10.18
C ASP A 41 -2.57 5.79 10.05
N ALA A 42 -2.63 5.09 8.91
CA ALA A 42 -3.59 4.00 8.72
C ALA A 42 -3.32 2.80 9.64
N MET A 43 -2.05 2.43 9.85
CA MET A 43 -1.66 1.37 10.77
C MET A 43 -2.01 1.74 12.22
N ASP A 44 -1.77 2.99 12.63
CA ASP A 44 -2.10 3.50 13.96
C ASP A 44 -3.61 3.45 14.23
N GLU A 45 -4.45 3.76 13.24
CA GLU A 45 -5.92 3.62 13.34
C GLU A 45 -6.36 2.16 13.58
N GLU A 46 -5.56 1.20 13.10
CA GLU A 46 -5.76 -0.24 13.30
C GLU A 46 -5.05 -0.79 14.55
N GLY A 47 -4.28 0.04 15.27
CA GLY A 47 -3.51 -0.36 16.45
C GLY A 47 -2.22 -1.13 16.13
N LEU A 48 -1.69 -0.95 14.92
CA LEU A 48 -0.45 -1.55 14.45
C LEU A 48 0.71 -0.55 14.48
N ASP A 49 1.87 -0.98 14.95
CA ASP A 49 3.12 -0.22 14.99
C ASP A 49 3.96 -0.51 13.72
N PRO A 50 4.19 0.48 12.85
CA PRO A 50 5.03 0.32 11.67
C PRO A 50 6.52 0.21 12.03
N ILE A 51 7.14 -0.92 11.69
CA ILE A 51 8.57 -1.15 11.86
C ILE A 51 9.27 -1.18 10.49
N VAL A 52 10.15 -0.21 10.25
CA VAL A 52 10.94 -0.16 9.01
C VAL A 52 11.95 -1.32 8.95
N ALA A 53 11.62 -2.35 8.16
CA ALA A 53 12.46 -3.52 7.98
C ALA A 53 13.57 -3.29 6.94
N THR A 54 13.25 -2.59 5.85
CA THR A 54 14.21 -2.25 4.80
C THR A 54 13.95 -0.86 4.23
N ARG A 55 15.03 -0.14 3.92
CA ARG A 55 14.98 1.19 3.30
C ARG A 55 15.94 1.25 2.13
N VAL A 56 15.44 1.64 0.96
CA VAL A 56 16.25 1.77 -0.27
C VAL A 56 16.14 3.20 -0.81
N GLY A 57 17.28 3.87 -0.97
CA GLY A 57 17.35 5.24 -1.46
C GLY A 57 17.50 6.30 -0.35
N ASP A 58 17.70 7.54 -0.76
CA ASP A 58 18.06 8.67 0.10
C ASP A 58 17.59 10.03 -0.47
N LYS A 59 16.64 10.00 -1.42
CA LYS A 59 16.20 11.18 -2.18
C LYS A 59 14.96 11.84 -1.58
N LEU A 60 14.18 11.07 -0.82
CA LEU A 60 13.00 11.51 -0.08
C LEU A 60 13.30 11.54 1.42
N GLU A 61 12.57 12.39 2.15
CA GLU A 61 12.47 12.30 3.61
C GLU A 61 11.70 11.03 3.98
N ASP A 62 11.85 10.57 5.23
CA ASP A 62 11.33 9.25 5.63
C ASP A 62 9.81 9.15 5.50
N ASP A 63 9.09 10.21 5.86
CA ASP A 63 7.63 10.32 5.77
C ASP A 63 7.13 10.21 4.32
N ASP A 64 7.93 10.71 3.36
CA ASP A 64 7.60 10.70 1.93
C ASP A 64 7.96 9.38 1.24
N CYS A 65 8.69 8.48 1.90
CA CYS A 65 9.10 7.22 1.29
C CYS A 65 7.89 6.35 0.95
N ILE A 66 7.93 5.69 -0.21
CA ILE A 66 6.81 4.85 -0.65
C ILE A 66 6.93 3.46 -0.02
N VAL A 67 5.87 2.98 0.63
CA VAL A 67 5.78 1.60 1.12
C VAL A 67 5.66 0.66 -0.07
N VAL A 68 6.62 -0.24 -0.25
CA VAL A 68 6.65 -1.21 -1.36
C VAL A 68 6.34 -2.64 -0.94
N ALA A 69 6.31 -2.90 0.36
CA ALA A 69 5.80 -4.13 0.97
C ALA A 69 5.49 -3.89 2.45
N ALA A 70 4.46 -4.56 2.96
CA ALA A 70 4.16 -4.65 4.38
C ALA A 70 3.86 -6.12 4.76
N TRP A 71 4.24 -6.56 5.96
CA TRP A 71 3.97 -7.92 6.43
C TRP A 71 4.09 -8.04 7.96
N GLU A 72 3.40 -9.01 8.54
CA GLU A 72 3.52 -9.32 9.97
C GLU A 72 4.89 -9.94 10.29
N PRO A 73 5.49 -9.65 11.46
CA PRO A 73 6.75 -10.25 11.87
C PRO A 73 6.72 -11.79 11.87
N PRO A 74 7.55 -12.48 11.06
CA PRO A 74 7.54 -13.94 10.98
C PRO A 74 8.26 -14.62 12.16
N PHE A 75 8.66 -13.85 13.17
CA PHE A 75 9.50 -14.29 14.28
C PHE A 75 8.84 -14.05 15.63
N LEU A 76 9.30 -14.81 16.63
CA LEU A 76 8.91 -14.62 18.02
C LEU A 76 9.84 -13.62 18.70
N ARG A 77 9.29 -12.80 19.59
CA ARG A 77 10.06 -11.93 20.48
C ARG A 77 10.12 -12.51 21.89
N GLY A 78 11.24 -12.23 22.57
CA GLY A 78 11.38 -12.57 23.99
C GLY A 78 10.51 -11.65 24.83
N VAL A 79 9.65 -12.24 25.66
CA VAL A 79 8.71 -11.54 26.55
C VAL A 79 8.77 -12.21 27.92
N GLY A 80 9.32 -11.50 28.91
CA GLY A 80 9.58 -12.08 30.23
C GLY A 80 10.53 -13.27 30.16
N ASP A 81 10.02 -14.44 30.57
CA ASP A 81 10.72 -15.74 30.52
C ASP A 81 10.30 -16.62 29.31
N GLY A 82 9.48 -16.10 28.40
CA GLY A 82 8.94 -16.81 27.23
C GLY A 82 9.20 -16.13 25.88
N PHE A 83 8.53 -16.66 24.84
CA PHE A 83 8.57 -16.16 23.47
C PHE A 83 7.15 -16.08 22.89
N GLU A 84 6.75 -14.94 22.34
CA GLU A 84 5.43 -14.71 21.75
C GLU A 84 5.57 -13.98 20.41
N HIS A 85 4.54 -14.07 19.55
CA HIS A 85 4.46 -13.22 18.36
C HIS A 85 4.04 -11.81 18.77
N SER A 86 4.57 -10.80 18.07
CA SER A 86 4.01 -9.46 18.13
C SER A 86 2.76 -9.42 17.27
N GLU A 87 1.62 -9.08 17.86
CA GLU A 87 0.33 -8.96 17.17
C GLU A 87 0.05 -7.51 16.75
N ASP A 88 0.81 -6.58 17.32
CA ASP A 88 0.66 -5.13 17.22
C ASP A 88 1.74 -4.49 16.33
N GLU A 89 2.47 -5.26 15.54
CA GLU A 89 3.53 -4.72 14.69
C GLU A 89 3.34 -5.11 13.23
N MET A 90 3.73 -4.19 12.34
CA MET A 90 3.80 -4.44 10.92
C MET A 90 5.17 -4.05 10.38
N LEU A 91 5.87 -5.01 9.77
CA LEU A 91 7.14 -4.76 9.11
C LEU A 91 6.88 -4.11 7.74
N VAL A 92 7.58 -3.01 7.43
CA VAL A 92 7.45 -2.31 6.15
C VAL A 92 8.77 -2.20 5.40
N SER A 93 8.69 -2.21 4.07
CA SER A 93 9.80 -1.94 3.16
C SER A 93 9.57 -0.62 2.43
N LEU A 94 10.56 0.26 2.47
CA LEU A 94 10.46 1.62 1.95
C LEU A 94 11.34 1.83 0.70
N ASN A 95 10.76 2.49 -0.30
CA ASN A 95 11.46 3.10 -1.42
C ASN A 95 11.54 4.63 -1.23
N CYS A 96 12.72 5.10 -0.86
CA CYS A 96 13.06 6.50 -0.64
C CYS A 96 13.81 7.12 -1.83
N ALA A 97 13.86 6.45 -2.99
CA ALA A 97 14.47 7.01 -4.19
C ALA A 97 13.53 7.95 -4.96
N GLY A 98 12.22 7.80 -4.78
CA GLY A 98 11.19 8.50 -5.54
C GLY A 98 10.17 7.54 -6.15
N PRO A 99 9.00 8.05 -6.57
CA PRO A 99 7.90 7.23 -7.06
C PRO A 99 8.21 6.57 -8.42
N PHE A 100 8.88 7.28 -9.32
CA PHE A 100 9.33 6.75 -10.61
C PHE A 100 10.57 7.47 -11.13
N ALA A 101 11.41 6.76 -11.88
CA ALA A 101 12.63 7.31 -12.47
C ALA A 101 12.33 8.31 -13.60
N THR A 102 13.08 9.42 -13.64
CA THR A 102 13.09 10.36 -14.77
C THR A 102 14.48 10.42 -15.40
N ALA A 103 14.65 11.20 -16.47
CA ALA A 103 15.94 11.39 -17.12
C ALA A 103 17.04 11.92 -16.17
N THR A 104 16.66 12.64 -15.11
CA THR A 104 17.59 13.31 -14.18
C THR A 104 17.40 12.89 -12.72
N LYS A 105 16.34 12.15 -12.38
CA LYS A 105 16.05 11.69 -11.01
C LYS A 105 16.02 10.17 -10.95
N PRO A 106 16.91 9.51 -10.19
CA PRO A 106 16.84 8.07 -9.98
C PRO A 106 15.60 7.72 -9.13
N ALA A 107 14.93 6.61 -9.44
CA ALA A 107 13.80 6.08 -8.67
C ALA A 107 13.38 4.70 -9.25
N ALA A 108 12.23 4.17 -8.81
CA ALA A 108 11.70 2.92 -9.33
C ALA A 108 11.45 2.99 -10.86
N SER A 109 11.83 1.95 -11.59
CA SER A 109 11.57 1.86 -13.03
C SER A 109 10.09 1.66 -13.30
N VAL A 110 9.54 2.26 -14.36
CA VAL A 110 8.15 2.07 -14.85
C VAL A 110 7.83 0.63 -15.29
N ALA A 111 8.84 -0.25 -15.30
CA ALA A 111 8.64 -1.68 -15.37
C ALA A 111 7.93 -2.23 -14.11
N ASN A 112 8.09 -1.57 -12.96
CA ASN A 112 7.35 -1.83 -11.74
C ASN A 112 5.93 -1.23 -11.81
N PRO A 113 4.88 -1.95 -11.38
CA PRO A 113 3.50 -1.46 -11.42
C PRO A 113 3.26 -0.19 -10.59
N ILE A 114 3.87 -0.06 -9.40
CA ILE A 114 3.73 1.13 -8.53
C ILE A 114 4.31 2.35 -9.24
N ALA A 115 5.51 2.23 -9.80
CA ALA A 115 6.15 3.32 -10.55
C ALA A 115 5.39 3.68 -11.84
N ARG A 116 4.69 2.72 -12.44
CA ARG A 116 3.84 2.98 -13.61
C ARG A 116 2.60 3.77 -13.22
N ALA A 117 1.92 3.38 -12.14
CA ALA A 117 0.75 4.09 -11.64
C ALA A 117 1.10 5.53 -11.28
N ALA A 118 2.15 5.73 -10.48
CA ALA A 118 2.59 7.06 -10.07
C ALA A 118 3.01 7.96 -11.25
N LYS A 119 3.56 7.37 -12.32
CA LYS A 119 3.86 8.12 -13.54
C LYS A 119 2.57 8.56 -14.27
N SER A 120 1.56 7.70 -14.31
CA SER A 120 0.27 8.03 -14.92
C SER A 120 -0.40 9.18 -14.17
N GLU A 121 -0.47 9.09 -12.84
CA GLU A 121 -1.05 10.12 -11.97
C GLU A 121 -0.32 11.47 -12.14
N ALA A 122 1.02 11.45 -12.13
CA ALA A 122 1.80 12.67 -12.36
C ALA A 122 1.61 13.28 -13.77
N GLU A 123 1.33 12.45 -14.79
CA GLU A 123 1.02 12.95 -16.15
C GLU A 123 -0.39 13.53 -16.23
N GLU A 124 -1.35 13.00 -15.47
CA GLU A 124 -2.70 13.55 -15.33
C GLU A 124 -2.68 14.89 -14.59
N GLU A 125 -2.03 14.97 -13.42
CA GLU A 125 -1.88 16.21 -12.65
C GLU A 125 -1.17 17.32 -13.46
N ALA A 126 -0.17 16.96 -14.26
CA ALA A 126 0.51 17.92 -15.13
C ALA A 126 -0.42 18.46 -16.21
N ALA A 127 -1.28 17.62 -16.80
CA ALA A 127 -2.25 18.06 -17.79
C ALA A 127 -3.30 19.01 -17.18
N GLU A 128 -3.77 18.71 -15.97
CA GLU A 128 -4.71 19.59 -15.24
C GLU A 128 -4.07 20.96 -14.93
N GLN A 129 -2.80 20.98 -14.51
CA GLN A 129 -2.07 22.24 -14.26
C GLN A 129 -1.86 23.05 -15.54
N GLU A 130 -1.58 22.40 -16.68
CA GLU A 130 -1.49 23.09 -17.97
C GLU A 130 -2.84 23.71 -18.38
N GLU A 131 -3.97 23.03 -18.13
CA GLU A 131 -5.30 23.60 -18.37
C GLU A 131 -5.59 24.79 -17.45
N GLU A 132 -5.27 24.71 -16.16
CA GLU A 132 -5.45 25.82 -15.22
C GLU A 132 -4.60 27.06 -15.59
N GLU A 133 -3.36 26.86 -16.02
CA GLU A 133 -2.48 27.95 -16.46
C GLU A 133 -3.01 28.65 -17.73
N LEU A 134 -3.65 27.91 -18.64
CA LEU A 134 -4.26 28.45 -19.85
C LEU A 134 -5.58 29.19 -19.57
N GLU A 135 -6.31 28.81 -18.52
CA GLU A 135 -7.54 29.48 -18.08
C GLU A 135 -7.29 30.68 -17.15
N ALA A 136 -6.10 30.79 -16.56
CA ALA A 136 -5.71 31.93 -15.74
C ALA A 136 -5.77 33.24 -16.58
N PRO A 137 -6.58 34.23 -16.16
CA PRO A 137 -6.69 35.47 -16.92
C PRO A 137 -5.34 36.20 -16.91
N VAL A 138 -4.76 36.40 -18.10
CA VAL A 138 -3.68 37.36 -18.32
C VAL A 138 -4.21 38.76 -17.99
N THR A 139 -4.13 39.19 -16.73
CA THR A 139 -4.33 40.59 -16.38
C THR A 139 -3.04 41.31 -16.74
N PRO A 140 -3.00 42.16 -17.78
CA PRO A 140 -1.84 42.99 -18.02
C PRO A 140 -1.74 43.96 -16.85
N ASP A 141 -0.62 43.94 -16.12
CA ASP A 141 -0.28 44.99 -15.16
C ASP A 141 -0.33 46.35 -15.88
N GLU A 142 -1.30 47.19 -15.49
CA GLU A 142 -1.44 48.59 -15.94
C GLU A 142 -0.39 49.52 -15.31
#